data_AF-V8QWL0-F1
#
_entry.id   AF-V8QWL0-F1
#
_cell.length_a   1.000
_cell.length_b   1.000
_cell.length_c   1.000
_cell.angle_alpha   90.00
_cell.angle_beta   90.00
_cell.angle_gamma   90.00
#
_symmetry.space_group_name_H-M   'P 1'
#
loop_
_entity.id
_entity.type
_entity.pdbx_description
1 polymer ?
#
loop_
_entity_poly.entity_id
_entity_poly.type
_entity_poly.pdbx_seq_one_letter_code
_entity_poly.pdbx_strand_id
1 'polypeptide(L)'
;MNSSDNSSPHPDIDLAKLRDIGWGCWDPIGLLAPGSGNSGKWHEEKNLPFADEYDHYLVAAALDLKAGAPCQQVVDYLVQIETQYMCLAERADTHDRAKAVVAAILAEVV
;
A
#
# COMPACT_ATOMS: atom_id res chain seq x y z
N MET A 1 21.33 25.42 -8.63
CA MET A 1 20.93 24.00 -8.58
C MET A 1 19.42 23.98 -8.61
N ASN A 2 18.86 23.35 -9.63
CA ASN A 2 17.54 23.64 -10.15
C ASN A 2 16.60 22.59 -9.55
N SER A 3 15.69 23.02 -8.68
CA SER A 3 14.62 22.18 -8.15
C SER A 3 13.56 22.03 -9.24
N SER A 4 13.74 21.02 -10.08
CA SER A 4 12.75 20.51 -11.02
C SER A 4 12.32 19.13 -10.53
N ASP A 5 11.11 18.62 -10.68
CA ASP A 5 9.77 19.14 -10.88
C ASP A 5 8.88 17.90 -10.63
N ASN A 6 7.76 18.13 -9.96
CA ASN A 6 6.52 17.37 -9.91
C ASN A 6 6.44 15.96 -10.56
N SER A 7 6.08 14.92 -9.79
CA SER A 7 5.60 13.65 -10.35
C SER A 7 4.62 12.94 -9.40
N SER A 8 3.35 13.38 -9.39
CA SER A 8 2.16 12.51 -9.39
C SER A 8 0.91 13.35 -9.70
N PRO A 9 0.05 12.97 -10.67
CA PRO A 9 -1.05 13.80 -11.16
C PRO A 9 -2.27 13.87 -10.23
N HIS A 10 -2.13 13.47 -8.96
CA HIS A 10 -3.21 13.45 -7.98
C HIS A 10 -2.85 14.35 -6.80
N PRO A 11 -3.11 15.68 -6.89
CA PRO A 11 -2.73 16.64 -5.84
C PRO A 11 -3.36 16.36 -4.46
N ASP A 12 -4.29 15.40 -4.37
CA ASP A 12 -4.96 15.00 -3.14
C ASP A 12 -4.45 13.70 -2.51
N ILE A 13 -3.57 12.92 -3.18
CA ILE A 13 -3.12 11.64 -2.63
C ILE A 13 -1.75 11.83 -1.95
N ASP A 14 -1.73 11.72 -0.63
CA ASP A 14 -0.51 11.74 0.17
C ASP A 14 0.16 10.35 0.15
N LEU A 15 1.24 10.25 -0.65
CA LEU A 15 1.98 9.01 -0.82
C LEU A 15 2.65 8.53 0.48
N ALA A 16 3.09 9.44 1.35
CA ALA A 16 3.73 9.05 2.61
C ALA A 16 2.73 8.35 3.53
N LYS A 17 1.49 8.85 3.60
CA LYS A 17 0.40 8.20 4.33
C LYS A 17 0.01 6.87 3.73
N LEU A 18 -0.07 6.77 2.40
CA LEU A 18 -0.32 5.48 1.74
C LEU A 18 0.76 4.47 2.11
N ARG A 19 2.04 4.87 2.09
CA ARG A 19 3.15 4.00 2.52
C ARG A 19 3.00 3.57 3.98
N ASP A 20 2.67 4.48 4.89
CA ASP A 20 2.42 4.13 6.29
C ASP A 20 1.31 3.06 6.41
N ILE A 21 0.23 3.18 5.62
CA ILE A 21 -0.86 2.20 5.56
C ILE A 21 -0.38 0.87 4.95
N GLY A 22 0.31 0.91 3.82
CA GLY A 22 0.78 -0.29 3.14
C GLY A 22 1.73 -1.12 3.99
N TRP A 23 2.77 -0.46 4.52
CA TRP A 23 3.77 -1.09 5.38
C TRP A 23 3.22 -1.47 6.76
N GLY A 24 2.18 -0.79 7.26
CA GLY A 24 1.57 -1.07 8.56
C GLY A 24 0.45 -2.12 8.53
N CYS A 25 -0.36 -2.15 7.48
CA CYS A 25 -1.57 -2.97 7.41
C CYS A 25 -1.51 -4.10 6.39
N TRP A 26 -0.71 -3.96 5.32
CA TRP A 26 -0.73 -4.89 4.20
C TRP A 26 0.46 -5.83 4.17
N ASP A 27 1.70 -5.27 4.16
CA ASP A 27 3.01 -5.91 3.91
C ASP A 27 2.94 -7.43 3.66
N PRO A 28 2.40 -7.88 2.52
CA PRO A 28 2.10 -9.29 2.30
C PRO A 28 3.37 -10.14 2.10
N ILE A 29 4.45 -9.50 1.62
CA ILE A 29 5.78 -10.12 1.43
C ILE A 29 6.53 -10.18 2.78
N GLY A 30 6.14 -9.37 3.77
CA GLY A 30 6.75 -9.37 5.09
C GLY A 30 8.17 -8.80 5.09
N LEU A 31 8.46 -7.82 4.22
CA LEU A 31 9.80 -7.24 4.12
C LEU A 31 10.18 -6.48 5.39
N LEU A 32 9.23 -5.89 6.11
CA LEU A 32 9.51 -5.21 7.39
C LEU A 32 9.18 -6.08 8.61
N ALA A 33 8.77 -7.33 8.40
CA ALA A 33 8.43 -8.24 9.47
C ALA A 33 9.63 -8.51 10.41
N PRO A 34 9.39 -8.75 11.72
CA PRO A 34 10.46 -9.14 12.63
C PRO A 34 11.22 -10.36 12.10
N GLY A 35 12.55 -10.23 11.96
CA GLY A 35 13.42 -11.30 11.46
C GLY A 35 13.71 -11.27 9.96
N SER A 36 13.12 -10.34 9.18
CA SER A 36 13.36 -10.21 7.73
C SER A 36 14.74 -9.64 7.34
N GLY A 37 15.61 -9.32 8.31
CA GLY A 37 16.85 -8.54 8.10
C GLY A 37 16.61 -7.04 7.85
N ASN A 38 15.39 -6.69 7.45
CA ASN A 38 14.94 -5.35 7.08
C ASN A 38 13.91 -4.77 8.06
N SER A 39 13.68 -5.42 9.20
CA SER A 39 12.72 -4.99 10.22
C SER A 39 12.91 -3.53 10.62
N GLY A 40 11.83 -2.78 10.79
CA GLY A 40 11.87 -1.35 11.11
C GLY A 40 10.81 -0.61 10.31
N LYS A 41 11.08 0.66 10.00
CA LYS A 41 10.19 1.50 9.18
C LYS A 41 10.65 1.57 7.73
N TRP A 42 9.71 1.80 6.81
CA TRP A 42 9.99 1.92 5.38
C TRP A 42 10.92 3.10 5.05
N HIS A 43 10.86 4.17 5.85
CA HIS A 43 11.66 5.38 5.66
C HIS A 43 13.06 5.30 6.30
N GLU A 44 13.49 4.12 6.78
CA GLU A 44 14.87 3.91 7.24
C GLU A 44 15.81 3.71 6.03
N GLU A 45 17.05 4.19 6.11
CA GLU A 45 18.01 4.18 4.99
C GLU A 45 18.18 2.80 4.34
N LYS A 46 18.22 1.74 5.15
CA LYS A 46 18.32 0.34 4.68
C LYS A 46 17.08 -0.16 3.92
N ASN A 47 15.93 0.46 4.13
CA ASN A 47 14.64 0.07 3.59
C ASN A 47 14.19 0.96 2.41
N LEU A 48 14.83 2.13 2.23
CA LEU A 48 14.59 3.02 1.10
C LEU A 48 14.63 2.35 -0.29
N PRO A 49 15.51 1.35 -0.56
CA PRO A 49 15.55 0.72 -1.88
C PRO A 49 14.28 0.00 -2.32
N PHE A 50 13.37 -0.30 -1.39
CA PHE A 50 12.09 -0.95 -1.68
C PHE A 50 10.91 -0.22 -1.04
N ALA A 51 11.10 1.01 -0.56
CA ALA A 51 10.06 1.77 0.15
C ALA A 51 8.80 2.04 -0.70
N ASP A 52 8.95 2.02 -2.02
CA ASP A 52 7.94 2.27 -3.05
C ASP A 52 7.28 0.99 -3.60
N GLU A 53 7.67 -0.20 -3.12
CA GLU A 53 7.21 -1.51 -3.62
C GLU A 53 5.67 -1.62 -3.72
N TYR A 54 4.95 -0.98 -2.79
CA TYR A 54 3.50 -1.04 -2.71
C TYR A 54 2.78 0.18 -3.28
N ASP A 55 3.51 1.23 -3.69
CA ASP A 55 2.94 2.54 -4.04
C ASP A 55 1.89 2.43 -5.13
N HIS A 56 2.20 1.70 -6.21
CA HIS A 56 1.31 1.60 -7.35
C HIS A 56 -0.06 1.01 -6.99
N TYR A 57 -0.09 -0.05 -6.18
CA TYR A 57 -1.32 -0.71 -5.76
C TYR A 57 -2.13 0.17 -4.80
N LEU A 58 -1.45 0.86 -3.89
CA LEU A 58 -2.09 1.74 -2.90
C LEU A 58 -2.67 2.99 -3.56
N VAL A 59 -1.96 3.56 -4.55
CA VAL A 59 -2.46 4.68 -5.34
C VAL A 59 -3.68 4.25 -6.15
N ALA A 60 -3.64 3.08 -6.81
CA ALA A 60 -4.80 2.56 -7.53
C ALA A 60 -6.02 2.36 -6.60
N ALA A 61 -5.81 1.73 -5.44
CA ALA A 61 -6.85 1.55 -4.43
C ALA A 61 -7.45 2.88 -3.95
N ALA A 62 -6.60 3.87 -3.68
CA ALA A 62 -7.04 5.20 -3.26
C ALA A 62 -7.83 5.92 -4.35
N LEU A 63 -7.41 5.83 -5.62
CA LEU A 63 -8.12 6.42 -6.74
C LEU A 63 -9.50 5.79 -6.95
N ASP A 64 -9.59 4.47 -6.88
CA ASP A 64 -10.86 3.75 -6.99
C ASP A 64 -11.83 4.16 -5.87
N LEU A 65 -11.34 4.23 -4.62
CA LEU A 65 -12.16 4.68 -3.48
C LEU A 65 -12.63 6.13 -3.64
N LYS A 66 -11.75 7.04 -4.08
CA LYS A 66 -12.11 8.43 -4.36
C LYS A 66 -13.11 8.58 -5.52
N ALA A 67 -13.07 7.67 -6.49
CA ALA A 67 -14.03 7.62 -7.58
C ALA A 67 -15.40 7.02 -7.16
N GLY A 68 -15.53 6.57 -5.91
CA GLY A 68 -16.75 5.97 -5.37
C GLY A 68 -16.89 4.48 -5.67
N ALA A 69 -15.80 3.78 -5.95
CA ALA A 69 -15.82 2.33 -6.10
C ALA A 69 -16.26 1.65 -4.77
N PRO A 70 -16.98 0.52 -4.84
CA PRO A 70 -17.35 -0.24 -3.64
C PRO A 70 -16.12 -0.72 -2.87
N CYS A 71 -16.14 -0.61 -1.55
CA CYS A 71 -15.05 -1.09 -0.69
C CYS A 71 -14.68 -2.56 -0.97
N GLN A 72 -15.68 -3.42 -1.23
CA GLN A 72 -15.46 -4.82 -1.54
C GLN A 72 -14.65 -5.01 -2.84
N GLN A 73 -14.89 -4.19 -3.86
CA GLN A 73 -14.13 -4.25 -5.12
C GLN A 73 -12.64 -3.96 -4.87
N VAL A 74 -12.34 -2.98 -4.01
CA VAL A 74 -10.95 -2.61 -3.70
C VAL A 74 -10.29 -3.65 -2.78
N VAL A 75 -11.05 -4.28 -1.87
CA VAL A 75 -10.58 -5.43 -1.10
C VAL A 75 -10.21 -6.59 -2.04
N ASP A 76 -11.10 -6.95 -2.96
CA ASP A 76 -10.88 -8.05 -3.90
C ASP A 76 -9.68 -7.76 -4.81
N TYR A 77 -9.49 -6.51 -5.22
CA TYR A 77 -8.30 -6.05 -5.94
C TYR A 77 -7.01 -6.32 -5.16
N LEU A 78 -6.93 -5.91 -3.88
CA LEU A 78 -5.73 -6.13 -3.06
C LEU A 78 -5.45 -7.62 -2.83
N VAL A 79 -6.49 -8.44 -2.63
CA VAL A 79 -6.35 -9.90 -2.52
C VAL A 79 -5.87 -10.50 -3.84
N GLN A 80 -6.34 -10.01 -4.98
CA GLN A 80 -5.86 -10.44 -6.29
C GLN A 80 -4.39 -10.08 -6.50
N ILE A 81 -3.93 -8.89 -6.09
CA ILE A 81 -2.51 -8.52 -6.17
C ILE A 81 -1.66 -9.49 -5.33
N GLU A 82 -2.06 -9.74 -4.09
CA GLU A 82 -1.35 -10.66 -3.21
C GLU A 82 -1.27 -12.08 -3.79
N THR A 83 -2.40 -12.63 -4.24
CA THR A 83 -2.49 -14.04 -4.62
C THR A 83 -2.05 -14.33 -6.05
N GLN A 84 -2.36 -13.43 -6.99
CA GLN A 84 -2.12 -13.65 -8.42
C GLN A 84 -0.87 -12.94 -8.91
N TYR A 85 -0.62 -11.70 -8.48
CA TYR A 85 0.52 -10.93 -8.98
C TYR A 85 1.79 -11.22 -8.18
N MET A 86 1.71 -11.19 -6.86
CA MET A 86 2.83 -11.54 -5.96
C MET A 86 2.99 -13.06 -5.79
N CYS A 87 2.07 -13.85 -6.36
CA CYS A 87 2.08 -15.31 -6.32
C CYS A 87 2.13 -15.89 -4.89
N LEU A 88 1.54 -15.19 -3.92
CA LEU A 88 1.48 -15.66 -2.54
C LEU A 88 0.26 -16.56 -2.34
N ALA A 89 0.39 -17.58 -1.49
CA ALA A 89 -0.77 -18.37 -1.09
C ALA A 89 -1.72 -17.48 -0.27
N GLU A 90 -3.02 -17.60 -0.53
CA GLU A 90 -4.03 -16.95 0.31
C GLU A 90 -3.90 -17.49 1.74
N ARG A 91 -3.78 -16.56 2.69
CA ARG A 91 -3.69 -16.82 4.12
C ARG A 91 -4.99 -16.46 4.79
N ALA A 92 -5.19 -17.02 5.99
CA ALA A 92 -6.36 -16.73 6.82
C ALA A 92 -6.57 -15.22 7.07
N ASP A 93 -5.50 -14.42 7.05
CA ASP A 93 -5.51 -12.99 7.30
C ASP A 93 -5.45 -12.12 6.01
N THR A 94 -5.36 -12.72 4.81
CA THR A 94 -5.25 -11.99 3.53
C THR A 94 -6.41 -11.01 3.33
N HIS A 95 -7.65 -11.49 3.50
CA HIS A 95 -8.83 -10.63 3.38
C HIS A 95 -8.91 -9.56 4.48
N ASP A 96 -8.46 -9.88 5.69
CA ASP A 96 -8.54 -8.93 6.81
C ASP A 96 -7.51 -7.81 6.69
N ARG A 97 -6.29 -8.11 6.19
CA ARG A 97 -5.30 -7.08 5.82
C ARG A 97 -5.83 -6.17 4.71
N ALA A 98 -6.42 -6.75 3.65
CA ALA A 98 -7.00 -5.96 2.56
C ALA A 98 -8.13 -5.03 3.04
N LYS A 99 -9.03 -5.51 3.92
CA LYS A 99 -10.06 -4.67 4.55
C LYS A 99 -9.46 -3.57 5.41
N ALA A 100 -8.41 -3.85 6.17
CA ALA A 100 -7.73 -2.86 7.01
C ALA A 100 -7.12 -1.73 6.16
N VAL A 101 -6.50 -2.07 5.02
CA VAL A 101 -5.98 -1.09 4.06
C VAL A 101 -7.10 -0.21 3.53
N VAL A 102 -8.20 -0.80 3.06
CA VAL A 102 -9.34 -0.03 2.53
C VAL A 102 -9.93 0.91 3.58
N ALA A 103 -10.12 0.43 4.82
CA ALA A 103 -10.60 1.25 5.92
C ALA A 103 -9.65 2.41 6.24
N ALA A 104 -8.34 2.16 6.24
CA ALA A 104 -7.33 3.18 6.52
C ALA A 104 -7.23 4.22 5.39
N ILE A 105 -7.27 3.80 4.12
CA ILE A 105 -7.26 4.73 2.99
C ILE A 105 -8.50 5.62 3.02
N LEU A 106 -9.69 5.05 3.28
CA LEU A 106 -10.93 5.83 3.41
C LEU A 106 -10.85 6.88 4.52
N ALA A 107 -10.15 6.61 5.62
CA ALA A 107 -9.96 7.60 6.67
C ALA A 107 -9.07 8.79 6.25
N GLU A 108 -8.26 8.63 5.20
CA GLU A 108 -7.33 9.66 4.71
C GLU A 108 -7.83 10.41 3.47
N VAL A 109 -8.74 9.82 2.68
CA VAL A 109 -9.21 10.38 1.40
C VAL A 109 -10.66 10.89 1.40
N VAL A 110 -11.40 10.68 2.50
CA VAL A 110 -12.80 11.11 2.68
C VAL A 110 -12.90 12.36 3.55
#